data_AF-A0A840YK81-F1
#
_entry.id   AF-A0A840YK81-F1
#
_cell.length_a   1.000
_cell.length_b   1.000
_cell.length_c   1.000
_cell.angle_alpha   90.00
_cell.angle_beta   90.00
_cell.angle_gamma   90.00
#
_symmetry.space_group_name_H-M   'P 1'
#
loop_
_entity.id
_entity.type
_entity.pdbx_description
1 polymer ?
#
loop_
_entity_poly.entity_id
_entity_poly.type
_entity_poly.pdbx_seq_one_letter_code
_entity_poly.pdbx_strand_id
1 'polypeptide(L)' 'MIDNLSLGITHGLMLLAAFLLLRRPDLDQEAGPQDQQPAPGKRRWGKPGA' A
#
# COMPACT_ATOMS: atom_id res chain seq x y z
N MET A 1 -23.75 21.71 -3.70
CA MET A 1 -22.77 21.34 -4.75
C MET A 1 -21.52 20.84 -4.06
N ILE A 2 -21.53 19.56 -3.69
CA ILE A 2 -20.41 18.85 -3.02
C ILE A 2 -19.52 18.13 -4.06
N ASP A 3 -19.97 18.14 -5.30
CA ASP A 3 -19.39 17.62 -6.53
C ASP A 3 -17.91 18.01 -6.70
N ASN A 4 -17.52 19.26 -6.42
CA ASN A 4 -16.12 19.70 -6.49
C ASN A 4 -15.24 19.13 -5.37
N LEU A 5 -15.81 18.88 -4.18
CA LEU A 5 -15.10 18.23 -3.08
C LEU A 5 -14.84 16.76 -3.43
N SER A 6 -15.86 16.06 -3.93
CA SER A 6 -15.72 14.68 -4.38
C SER A 6 -14.71 14.56 -5.54
N LEU A 7 -14.71 15.54 -6.44
CA LEU A 7 -13.70 15.64 -7.51
C LEU A 7 -12.30 15.78 -6.90
N GLY A 8 -12.12 16.74 -6.00
CA GLY A 8 -10.84 17.00 -5.32
C GLY A 8 -10.34 15.79 -4.52
N ILE A 9 -11.23 15.09 -3.80
CA ILE A 9 -10.89 13.87 -3.06
C ILE A 9 -10.48 12.75 -4.01
N THR A 10 -11.22 12.52 -5.09
CA THR A 10 -10.91 11.47 -6.06
C THR A 10 -9.53 11.70 -6.70
N HIS A 11 -9.26 12.93 -7.11
CA HIS A 11 -7.96 13.30 -7.70
C HIS A 11 -6.85 13.27 -6.66
N GLY A 12 -7.12 13.72 -5.43
CA GLY A 12 -6.20 13.68 -4.31
C GLY A 12 -5.80 12.25 -3.94
N LEU A 13 -6.76 11.32 -3.92
CA LEU A 13 -6.50 9.89 -3.68
C LEU A 13 -5.69 9.26 -4.81
N MET A 14 -5.97 9.62 -6.07
CA MET A 14 -5.16 9.16 -7.21
C MET A 14 -3.71 9.65 -7.11
N LEU A 15 -3.49 10.93 -6.83
CA LEU A 15 -2.16 11.50 -6.64
C LEU A 15 -1.44 10.90 -5.42
N LEU A 16 -2.17 10.64 -4.33
CA LEU A 16 -1.62 10.00 -3.15
C LEU A 16 -1.20 8.56 -3.43
N ALA A 17 -1.98 7.79 -4.18
CA ALA A 17 -1.63 6.44 -4.60
C ALA A 17 -0.38 6.44 -5.49
N ALA A 18 -0.31 7.33 -6.48
CA ALA A 18 0.88 7.50 -7.31
C ALA A 18 2.11 7.88 -6.47
N PHE A 19 1.96 8.83 -5.55
CA PHE A 19 3.03 9.24 -4.65
C PHE A 19 3.50 8.10 -3.74
N LEU A 20 2.57 7.30 -3.19
CA LEU A 20 2.90 6.15 -2.35
C LEU A 20 3.63 5.06 -3.15
N LEU A 21 3.25 4.83 -4.41
CA LEU A 21 3.94 3.90 -5.30
C LEU A 21 5.34 4.40 -5.64
N LEU A 22 5.51 5.67 -6.00
CA LEU A 22 6.83 6.27 -6.26
C LEU A 22 7.72 6.28 -5.01
N ARG A 23 7.15 6.43 -3.82
CA ARG A 23 7.88 6.41 -2.55
C ARG A 23 8.08 5.02 -1.97
N ARG A 24 7.54 3.96 -2.57
CA ARG A 24 7.67 2.62 -2.05
C ARG A 24 8.94 2.01 -2.64
N PRO A 25 10.08 2.03 -1.91
CA PRO A 25 11.34 1.44 -2.38
C PRO A 25 11.23 -0.08 -2.62
N ASP A 26 10.20 -0.69 -2.05
CA ASP A 26 9.83 -2.10 -2.17
C ASP A 26 9.27 -2.46 -3.56
N LEU A 27 8.92 -1.49 -4.42
CA LEU A 27 8.64 -1.75 -5.85
C LEU A 27 9.92 -1.77 -6.70
N ASP A 28 10.95 -1.02 -6.30
CA ASP A 28 12.28 -1.05 -6.95
C ASP A 28 13.13 -2.23 -6.47
N GLN A 29 12.73 -2.87 -5.37
CA GLN A 29 13.34 -4.10 -4.88
C GLN A 29 12.57 -5.29 -5.44
N GLU A 30 13.09 -5.89 -6.51
CA GLU A 30 12.70 -7.26 -6.85
C GLU A 30 13.11 -8.14 -5.67
N ALA A 31 12.14 -8.65 -4.91
CA ALA A 31 12.36 -9.62 -3.85
C ALA A 31 13.09 -10.82 -4.47
N GLY A 32 14.41 -10.85 -4.27
CA GLY A 32 15.24 -11.94 -4.74
C GLY A 32 14.84 -13.23 -4.01
N PRO A 33 15.32 -14.40 -4.45
CA PRO A 33 15.04 -15.67 -3.77
C PRO A 33 15.35 -15.70 -2.26
N GLN A 34 16.12 -14.72 -1.76
CA GLN A 34 16.46 -14.54 -0.34
C GLN A 34 15.40 -13.77 0.47
N ASP A 35 14.56 -12.93 -0.15
CA ASP A 35 13.45 -12.20 0.51
C ASP A 35 12.19 -13.06 0.69
N GLN A 36 12.18 -14.28 0.15
CA GLN A 36 11.15 -15.29 0.46
C GLN A 36 11.30 -15.90 1.85
N GLN A 37 12.33 -15.52 2.61
CA GLN A 37 12.42 -15.93 4.01
C GLN A 37 11.41 -15.07 4.82
N PRO A 38 10.37 -15.68 5.43
CA PRO A 38 9.36 -14.91 6.12
C PRO A 38 10.04 -14.19 7.29
N ALA A 39 10.17 -12.87 7.20
CA ALA A 39 10.63 -12.06 8.31
C ALA A 39 9.73 -12.37 9.53
N PRO A 40 10.28 -12.92 10.64
CA PRO A 40 9.48 -13.31 11.79
C PRO A 40 9.14 -12.03 12.55
N GLY A 41 8.07 -11.32 12.18
CA GLY A 41 7.78 -10.09 12.92
C GLY A 41 6.58 -9.22 12.59
N LYS A 42 5.85 -9.40 11.49
CA LYS A 42 4.60 -8.62 11.28
C LYS A 42 3.38 -9.45 11.64
N ARG A 43 3.03 -9.34 12.93
CA ARG A 43 1.86 -9.90 13.60
C ARG A 43 0.62 -9.82 12.71
N ARG A 44 0.16 -11.00 12.29
CA ARG A 44 -1.06 -11.23 11.54
C ARG A 44 -2.26 -10.88 12.43
N TRP A 45 -2.71 -9.64 12.36
CA TRP A 45 -3.96 -9.20 12.96
C TRP A 45 -5.13 -9.81 12.18
N GLY A 46 -5.96 -10.59 12.86
CA GLY A 46 -7.28 -11.01 12.38
C GLY A 46 -7.32 -12.33 11.61
N LYS A 47 -7.47 -13.44 12.34
CA LYS A 47 -8.37 -14.55 11.96
C LYS A 47 -8.50 -15.53 13.14
N PRO A 48 -9.59 -15.44 13.94
CA PRO A 48 -9.93 -16.49 14.88
C PRO A 48 -10.73 -17.60 14.17
N GLY A 49 -10.26 -18.84 14.34
CA GLY A 49 -11.11 -20.03 14.50
C GLY A 49 -11.75 -20.67 13.26
N ALA A 50 -11.62 -22.01 13.27
CA ALA A 50 -12.32 -23.05 12.50
C ALA A 50 -11.81 -23.34 11.08
#